data_AF-A0A844MSX1-F1
#
_entry.id   AF-A0A844MSX1-F1
#
_cell.length_a   1.000
_cell.length_b   1.000
_cell.length_c   1.000
_cell.angle_alpha   90.00
_cell.angle_beta   90.00
_cell.angle_gamma   90.00
#
_symmetry.space_group_name_H-M   'P 1'
#
loop_
_entity.id
_entity.type
_entity.pdbx_description
1 polymer ?
#
loop_
_entity_poly.entity_id
_entity_poly.type
_entity_poly.pdbx_seq_one_letter_code
_entity_poly.pdbx_strand_id
1 'polypeptide(L)'
;MPYPTFSDEEIAQRGKEIYEKQIRTHVETTENIGKIISIDIESGDYEIDDDLLTTCRRLQARHNNAVLWTERIGFNAVYAIGGTLTRTTS
;
A
#
# COMPACT_ATOMS: atom_id res chain seq x y z
N MET A 1 0.96 5.09 -12.98
CA MET A 1 -0.29 5.31 -13.71
C MET A 1 -0.66 6.76 -13.47
N PRO A 2 -0.85 7.60 -14.49
CA PRO A 2 -1.25 8.99 -14.26
C PRO A 2 -2.70 9.01 -13.74
N TYR A 3 -2.89 9.56 -12.56
CA TYR A 3 -4.20 9.86 -12.02
C TYR A 3 -4.51 11.32 -12.36
N PRO A 4 -5.54 11.60 -13.19
CA PRO A 4 -5.79 12.97 -13.66
C PRO A 4 -6.19 13.93 -12.52
N THR A 5 -6.58 13.39 -11.37
CA THR A 5 -7.10 14.11 -10.20
C THR A 5 -6.10 14.26 -9.06
N PHE A 6 -5.04 13.44 -9.00
CA PHE A 6 -4.09 13.44 -7.87
C PHE A 6 -2.65 13.41 -8.37
N SER A 7 -1.81 14.24 -7.76
CA SER A 7 -0.35 14.13 -7.91
C SER A 7 0.19 12.92 -7.14
N ASP A 8 1.36 12.43 -7.54
CA ASP A 8 2.04 11.33 -6.85
C ASP A 8 2.32 11.66 -5.37
N GLU A 9 2.61 12.92 -5.05
CA GLU A 9 2.83 13.39 -3.67
C GLU A 9 1.55 13.33 -2.83
N GLU A 10 0.41 13.76 -3.39
CA GLU A 10 -0.87 13.68 -2.71
C GLU A 10 -1.29 12.23 -2.46
N ILE A 11 -1.05 11.33 -3.42
CA ILE A 11 -1.31 9.90 -3.28
C ILE A 11 -0.45 9.32 -2.17
N ALA A 12 0.85 9.64 -2.16
CA ALA A 12 1.77 9.18 -1.14
C ALA A 12 1.37 9.67 0.26
N GLN A 13 1.03 10.94 0.39
CA GLN A 13 0.64 11.53 1.67
C GLN A 13 -0.67 10.91 2.19
N ARG A 14 -1.71 10.85 1.35
CA ARG A 14 -3.02 10.30 1.76
C ARG A 14 -2.95 8.82 2.07
N GLY A 15 -2.30 8.02 1.20
CA GLY A 15 -2.15 6.59 1.41
C GLY A 15 -1.42 6.26 2.71
N LYS A 16 -0.31 6.97 2.97
CA LYS A 16 0.44 6.83 4.23
C LYS A 16 -0.40 7.22 5.44
N GLU A 17 -1.17 8.30 5.38
CA GLU A 17 -2.05 8.70 6.48
C GLU A 17 -3.14 7.67 6.78
N ILE A 18 -3.75 7.08 5.74
CA ILE A 18 -4.73 6.01 5.88
C ILE A 18 -4.07 4.78 6.53
N TYR A 19 -2.89 4.38 6.04
CA TYR A 19 -2.14 3.26 6.60
C TYR A 19 -1.86 3.49 8.08
N GLU A 20 -1.17 4.57 8.43
CA GLU A 20 -0.71 4.86 9.78
C GLU A 20 -1.85 5.03 10.79
N LYS A 21 -2.90 5.78 10.42
CA LYS A 21 -3.95 6.16 11.36
C LYS A 21 -5.04 5.10 11.50
N GLN A 22 -5.29 4.29 10.48
CA GLN A 22 -6.50 3.45 10.41
C GLN A 22 -6.18 1.96 10.28
N ILE A 23 -5.15 1.60 9.51
CA ILE A 23 -4.94 0.22 9.07
C ILE A 23 -3.80 -0.46 9.85
N ARG A 24 -2.71 0.25 10.12
CA ARG A 24 -1.45 -0.29 10.64
C ARG A 24 -1.61 -1.19 11.86
N THR A 25 -2.37 -0.75 12.86
CA THR A 25 -2.60 -1.49 14.11
C THR A 25 -3.27 -2.85 13.91
N HIS A 26 -3.97 -3.04 12.79
CA HIS A 26 -4.70 -4.27 12.47
C HIS A 26 -3.92 -5.18 11.52
N VAL A 27 -3.03 -4.61 10.70
CA VAL A 27 -2.35 -5.35 9.62
C VAL A 27 -0.89 -5.66 9.88
N GLU A 28 -0.21 -4.96 10.79
CA GLU A 28 1.18 -5.27 11.19
C GLU A 28 1.26 -6.47 12.15
N THR A 29 0.64 -7.59 11.75
CA THR A 29 0.71 -8.86 12.46
C THR A 29 1.94 -9.66 12.01
N THR A 30 2.37 -10.63 12.81
CA THR A 30 3.48 -11.53 12.45
C THR A 30 3.28 -12.24 11.10
N GLU A 31 2.03 -12.52 10.74
CA GLU A 31 1.66 -13.22 9.49
C GLU A 31 1.67 -12.30 8.26
N ASN A 32 1.58 -10.99 8.47
CA ASN A 32 1.48 -10.00 7.40
C ASN A 32 2.75 -9.18 7.22
N ILE A 33 3.63 -9.13 8.22
CA ILE A 33 4.94 -8.49 8.07
C ILE A 33 5.65 -9.07 6.84
N GLY A 34 6.11 -8.17 5.97
CA GLY A 34 6.76 -8.54 4.72
C GLY A 34 5.81 -8.76 3.55
N LYS A 35 4.49 -8.85 3.74
CA LYS A 35 3.51 -8.83 2.64
C LYS A 35 3.34 -7.43 2.07
N ILE A 36 2.74 -7.37 0.89
CA ILE A 36 2.37 -6.12 0.22
C ILE A 36 0.94 -5.77 0.60
N ILE A 37 0.75 -4.51 0.99
CA ILE A 37 -0.57 -3.89 1.10
C ILE A 37 -0.76 -2.90 -0.04
N SER A 38 -1.93 -2.91 -0.66
CA SER A 38 -2.39 -1.83 -1.54
C SER A 38 -3.65 -1.23 -0.97
N ILE A 39 -3.76 0.09 -1.03
CA ILE A 39 -4.86 0.88 -0.49
C ILE A 39 -5.38 1.76 -1.61
N ASP A 40 -6.68 1.73 -1.86
CA ASP A 40 -7.36 2.75 -2.64
C ASP A 40 -7.54 4.00 -1.76
N ILE A 41 -6.86 5.09 -2.09
CA ILE A 41 -6.83 6.28 -1.24
C ILE A 41 -8.15 7.04 -1.18
N GLU A 42 -9.08 6.78 -2.10
CA GLU A 42 -10.39 7.43 -2.12
C GLU A 42 -11.38 6.73 -1.19
N SER A 43 -11.40 5.39 -1.21
CA SER A 43 -12.32 4.59 -0.39
C SER A 43 -11.74 4.14 0.95
N GLY A 44 -10.42 4.02 1.05
CA GLY A 44 -9.73 3.36 2.16
C GLY A 44 -9.75 1.83 2.11
N ASP A 45 -10.38 1.24 1.08
CA ASP A 45 -10.34 -0.20 0.87
C ASP A 45 -8.91 -0.67 0.60
N TYR A 46 -8.57 -1.84 1.13
CA TYR A 46 -7.24 -2.41 0.97
C TYR A 46 -7.26 -3.89 0.63
N GLU A 47 -6.14 -4.36 0.10
CA GLU A 47 -5.83 -5.75 -0.20
C GLU A 47 -4.42 -6.06 0.31
N ILE A 48 -4.23 -7.27 0.83
CA ILE A 48 -2.93 -7.77 1.29
C ILE A 48 -2.63 -9.07 0.54
N ASP A 49 -1.45 -9.16 -0.04
CA ASP A 49 -0.97 -10.36 -0.73
C ASP A 49 0.57 -10.35 -0.80
N ASP A 50 1.17 -11.46 -1.23
CA ASP A 50 2.62 -11.51 -1.49
C ASP A 50 2.97 -10.84 -2.84
N ASP A 51 1.98 -10.73 -3.74
CA ASP A 51 2.11 -10.19 -5.09
C ASP A 51 1.39 -8.83 -5.27
N LEU A 52 2.17 -7.80 -5.62
CA LEU A 52 1.67 -6.43 -5.85
C LEU A 52 0.61 -6.38 -6.94
N LEU A 53 0.78 -7.17 -8.01
CA LEU A 53 -0.15 -7.12 -9.13
C LEU A 53 -1.51 -7.71 -8.76
N THR A 54 -1.51 -8.71 -7.88
CA THR A 54 -2.71 -9.34 -7.33
C THR A 54 -3.51 -8.38 -6.46
N THR A 55 -2.87 -7.66 -5.52
CA THR A 55 -3.55 -6.65 -4.70
C THR A 55 -4.15 -5.54 -5.57
N CYS A 56 -3.39 -5.02 -6.54
CA CYS A 56 -3.86 -3.98 -7.46
C CYS A 56 -5.07 -4.44 -8.27
N ARG A 57 -5.01 -5.64 -8.85
CA ARG A 57 -6.11 -6.18 -9.68
C ARG A 57 -7.38 -6.40 -8.88
N ARG A 58 -7.28 -6.90 -7.64
CA ARG A 58 -8.44 -7.10 -6.76
C ARG A 58 -9.11 -5.77 -6.41
N LEU A 59 -8.34 -4.73 -6.11
CA LEU A 59 -8.90 -3.39 -5.86
C LEU A 59 -9.53 -2.79 -7.12
N GLN A 60 -8.85 -2.88 -8.26
CA GLN A 60 -9.38 -2.37 -9.54
C GLN A 60 -10.64 -3.11 -10.00
N ALA A 61 -10.79 -4.39 -9.65
CA ALA A 61 -12.01 -5.15 -9.93
C ALA A 61 -13.21 -4.71 -9.06
N ARG A 62 -12.95 -4.18 -7.86
CA ARG A 62 -13.99 -3.61 -6.97
C ARG A 62 -14.32 -2.16 -7.32
N HIS A 63 -13.29 -1.36 -7.59
CA HIS A 63 -13.37 0.07 -7.83
C HIS A 63 -12.74 0.40 -9.19
N ASN A 64 -13.59 0.62 -10.20
CA ASN A 64 -13.13 1.11 -11.48
C ASN A 64 -12.47 2.49 -11.27
N ASN A 65 -11.18 2.58 -11.58
CA ASN A 65 -10.31 3.76 -11.37
C ASN A 65 -9.74 3.93 -9.95
N ALA A 66 -9.63 2.86 -9.15
CA ALA A 66 -8.97 2.91 -7.84
C ALA A 66 -7.62 3.65 -7.88
N VAL A 67 -7.42 4.59 -6.96
CA VAL A 67 -6.19 5.39 -6.87
C VAL A 67 -5.29 4.76 -5.82
N LEU A 68 -4.34 3.94 -6.29
CA LEU A 68 -3.64 3.01 -5.42
C LEU A 68 -2.35 3.62 -4.84
N TRP A 69 -2.20 3.46 -3.53
CA TRP A 69 -0.94 3.58 -2.81
C TRP A 69 -0.55 2.23 -2.22
N THR A 70 0.74 1.91 -2.18
CA THR A 70 1.21 0.56 -1.81
C THR A 70 2.45 0.59 -0.94
N GLU A 71 2.52 -0.30 0.05
CA GLU A 71 3.68 -0.47 0.93
C GLU A 71 3.96 -1.97 1.20
N ARG A 72 5.19 -2.30 1.62
CA ARG A 72 5.49 -3.60 2.21
C ARG A 72 5.43 -3.47 3.73
N ILE A 73 4.50 -4.20 4.35
CA ILE A 73 4.15 -4.08 5.76
C ILE A 73 5.40 -4.29 6.64
N GLY A 74 5.78 -3.27 7.40
CA GLY A 74 6.94 -3.28 8.30
C GLY A 74 8.31 -3.10 7.63
N PHE A 75 8.35 -2.55 6.40
CA PHE A 75 9.59 -2.27 5.68
C PHE A 75 9.63 -0.86 5.11
N ASN A 76 10.83 -0.32 4.87
CA ASN A 76 11.03 1.04 4.38
C ASN A 76 10.73 1.26 2.89
N ALA A 77 10.42 0.19 2.14
CA ALA A 77 10.10 0.24 0.71
C ALA A 77 9.32 -1.01 0.28
N VAL A 78 8.59 -0.91 -0.85
CA VAL A 78 7.89 -2.07 -1.45
C VAL A 78 8.88 -3.08 -2.03
N TYR A 79 9.88 -2.58 -2.75
CA TYR A 79 10.98 -3.32 -3.37
C TYR A 79 12.29 -2.54 -3.24
N ALA A 80 13.41 -3.25 -3.25
CA ALA A 80 14.74 -2.65 -3.37
C ALA A 80 15.35 -3.03 -4.72
N ILE A 81 15.85 -2.04 -5.47
CA ILE A 81 16.61 -2.25 -6.71
C ILE A 81 18.06 -1.90 -6.42
N GLY A 82 18.94 -2.90 -6.40
CA GLY A 82 20.38 -2.70 -6.11
C GLY A 82 20.70 -2.32 -4.66
N GLY A 83 19.73 -2.37 -3.74
CA GLY A 83 19.88 -2.08 -2.32
C GLY A 83 19.18 -3.11 -1.44
N THR A 84 18.97 -2.77 -0.17
CA THR A 84 18.38 -3.67 0.84
C THR A 84 17.05 -3.13 1.35
N LEU A 85 16.06 -4.02 1.48
CA LEU A 85 14.83 -3.74 2.24
C LEU A 85 15.15 -3.79 3.73
N THR A 86 14.92 -2.68 4.43
CA THR A 86 15.18 -2.56 5.87
C THR A 86 13.87 -2.62 6.62
N ARG A 87 13.82 -3.47 7.65
CA ARG A 87 12.68 -3.54 8.56
C ARG A 87 12.53 -2.21 9.29
N THR A 88 11.36 -1.60 9.21
CA THR A 88 11.02 -0.43 10.01
C THR A 88 10.54 -0.93 11.36
N THR A 89 11.43 -0.92 12.35
CA THR A 89 11.05 -1.22 13.74
C THR A 89 10.10 -0.13 14.22
N SER A 90 8.94 -0.57 14.69
CA SER A 90 7.97 0.25 15.42
C SER A 90 8.18 0.03 16.90
#